data_AF-A0A1K2HZF4-F1
#
_entry.id   AF-A0A1K2HZF4-F1
#
_cell.length_a   1.000
_cell.length_b   1.000
_cell.length_c   1.000
_cell.angle_alpha   90.00
_cell.angle_beta   90.00
_cell.angle_gamma   90.00
#
_symmetry.space_group_name_H-M   'P 1'
#
loop_
_entity.id
_entity.type
_entity.pdbx_description
1 polymer ?
#
loop_
_entity_poly.entity_id
_entity_poly.type
_entity_poly.pdbx_seq_one_letter_code
_entity_poly.pdbx_strand_id
1 'polypeptide(L)' 'MGAFTRTYEVKIRIAGFAQDVRVDADSPQVALEMVKRQYGNPQILMPPRVVR' A
#
# COMPACT_ATOMS: atom_id res chain seq x y z
N MET A 1 12.18 13.62 -16.11
CA MET A 1 10.83 13.31 -15.61
C MET A 1 11.00 12.23 -14.55
N GLY A 2 11.21 12.63 -13.29
CA GLY A 2 11.58 11.70 -12.21
C GLY A 2 10.36 11.30 -11.39
N ALA A 3 10.16 10.00 -11.26
CA ALA A 3 9.19 9.38 -10.36
C ALA A 3 9.54 9.75 -8.90
N PHE A 4 8.66 10.50 -8.23
CA PHE A 4 8.81 10.86 -6.82
C PHE A 4 8.22 9.73 -5.98
N THR A 5 8.97 8.64 -5.82
CA THR A 5 8.58 7.55 -4.94
C THR A 5 8.51 8.03 -3.50
N ARG A 6 7.30 8.06 -2.94
CA ARG A 6 7.00 8.32 -1.52
C ARG A 6 6.65 7.01 -0.85
N THR A 7 6.95 6.89 0.43
CA THR A 7 6.59 5.70 1.20
C THR A 7 5.15 5.87 1.68
N TYR A 8 4.27 4.96 1.27
CA TYR A 8 2.90 4.86 1.75
C TYR A 8 2.77 3.73 2.76
N GLU A 9 2.04 3.97 3.84
CA GLU A 9 1.60 2.94 4.76
C GLU A 9 0.13 2.58 4.48
N VAL A 10 -0.12 1.29 4.30
CA VAL A 10 -1.44 0.72 4.02
C VAL A 10 -1.71 -0.40 5.02
N LYS A 11 -2.77 -0.26 5.80
CA LYS A 11 -3.21 -1.34 6.70
C LYS A 11 -4.14 -2.25 5.92
N ILE A 12 -3.76 -3.52 5.85
CA ILE A 12 -4.49 -4.52 5.09
C ILE A 12 -4.82 -5.72 5.96
N ARG A 13 -5.88 -6.44 5.61
CA ARG A 13 -6.23 -7.73 6.19
C ARG A 13 -6.08 -8.83 5.15
N ILE A 14 -5.29 -9.84 5.48
CA ILE A 14 -4.98 -11.01 4.64
C ILE A 14 -5.10 -12.26 5.50
N ALA A 15 -5.81 -13.27 4.99
CA ALA A 15 -5.91 -14.59 5.62
C ALA A 15 -6.25 -14.57 7.12
N GLY A 16 -7.04 -13.58 7.57
CA GLY A 16 -7.49 -13.44 8.97
C GLY A 16 -6.61 -12.54 9.86
N PHE A 17 -5.48 -12.04 9.38
CA PHE A 17 -4.58 -11.17 10.15
C PHE A 17 -4.53 -9.77 9.54
N ALA A 18 -4.38 -8.74 10.38
CA ALA A 18 -4.13 -7.37 9.93
C ALA A 18 -2.63 -7.08 9.94
N GLN A 19 -2.13 -6.43 8.89
CA GLN A 19 -0.73 -6.04 8.74
C GLN A 19 -0.64 -4.59 8.22
N ASP A 20 0.31 -3.83 8.73
CA ASP A 20 0.71 -2.53 8.21
C ASP A 20 1.81 -2.73 7.16
N VAL A 21 1.49 -2.49 5.89
CA VAL A 21 2.41 -2.64 4.76
C VAL A 21 2.92 -1.28 4.35
N ARG A 22 4.24 -1.18 4.18
CA ARG A 22 4.90 0.01 3.65
C ARG A 22 5.33 -0.25 2.23
N VAL A 23 4.97 0.64 1.32
CA VAL A 23 5.29 0.53 -0.10
C VAL A 23 5.74 1.87 -0.65
N ASP A 24 6.86 1.88 -1.35
CA ASP A 24 7.35 3.06 -2.08
C ASP A 24 6.65 3.14 -3.44
N ALA A 25 5.94 4.23 -3.66
CA ALA A 25 5.16 4.45 -4.87
C ALA A 25 5.09 5.93 -5.24
N ASP A 26 4.81 6.23 -6.50
CA ASP A 26 4.63 7.62 -6.95
C ASP A 26 3.30 8.24 -6.48
N SER A 27 2.28 7.40 -6.31
CA SER A 27 0.92 7.82 -5.97
C SER A 27 0.24 6.81 -5.06
N PRO A 28 -0.78 7.24 -4.28
CA PRO A 28 -1.55 6.32 -3.45
C PRO A 28 -2.22 5.22 -4.28
N GLN A 29 -2.66 5.49 -5.53
CA GLN A 29 -3.20 4.42 -6.38
C GLN A 29 -2.15 3.37 -6.73
N VAL A 30 -0.92 3.77 -7.06
CA VAL A 30 0.16 2.83 -7.38
C VAL A 30 0.53 2.00 -6.15
N ALA A 31 0.60 2.62 -4.96
CA ALA A 31 0.79 1.92 -3.69
C ALA A 31 -0.28 0.83 -3.48
N LEU A 32 -1.55 1.15 -3.71
CA LEU A 32 -2.64 0.19 -3.55
C LEU A 32 -2.58 -0.95 -4.56
N GLU A 33 -2.28 -0.64 -5.83
CA GLU A 33 -2.16 -1.66 -6.87
C GLU A 33 -0.97 -2.60 -6.61
N MET A 34 0.16 -2.07 -6.14
CA MET A 34 1.30 -2.88 -5.71
C MET A 34 0.94 -3.80 -4.55
N VAL A 35 0.26 -3.28 -3.53
CA VAL A 35 -0.21 -4.08 -2.38
C VAL A 35 -1.22 -5.14 -2.80
N LYS A 36 -2.15 -4.82 -3.71
CA LYS A 36 -3.10 -5.81 -4.26
C LYS A 36 -2.41 -6.91 -5.04
N ARG A 37 -1.43 -6.57 -5.87
CA ARG A 37 -0.65 -7.54 -6.65
C ARG A 37 0.22 -8.42 -5.76
N GLN A 38 0.83 -7.85 -4.72
CA GLN A 38 1.72 -8.58 -3.83
C GLN A 38 0.97 -9.55 -2.92
N TYR A 39 -0.23 -9.19 -2.45
CA TYR A 39 -0.96 -9.95 -1.44
C TYR A 39 -2.24 -10.62 -1.94
N GLY A 40 -2.50 -10.61 -3.25
CA GLY A 40 -3.65 -11.31 -3.83
C GLY A 40 -4.99 -10.67 -3.48
N ASN A 41 -5.09 -9.34 -3.62
CA ASN A 41 -6.27 -8.52 -3.35
C ASN A 41 -6.71 -8.49 -1.86
N PRO A 42 -5.88 -7.92 -0.98
CA PRO A 42 -6.16 -7.86 0.45
C PRO A 42 -7.26 -6.85 0.78
N GLN A 43 -7.94 -7.03 1.90
CA GLN A 43 -8.95 -6.05 2.35
C GLN A 43 -8.24 -4.83 2.93
N ILE A 44 -8.39 -3.69 2.27
CA ILE A 44 -7.78 -2.43 2.71
C ILE A 44 -8.61 -1.88 3.87
N LEU A 45 -7.98 -1.82 5.05
CA LEU A 45 -8.62 -1.40 6.29
C LEU A 45 -8.49 0.11 6.52
N MET A 46 -7.48 0.76 5.93
CA MET A 46 -7.32 2.21 5.98
C MET A 46 -6.78 2.75 4.65
N PRO A 47 -7.16 3.98 4.25
CA PRO A 47 -6.61 4.59 3.05
C PRO A 47 -5.08 4.72 3.15
N PRO A 48 -4.36 4.57 2.02
CA PRO A 48 -2.90 4.70 1.97
C PRO A 48 -2.52 6.11 2.39
N ARG A 49 -1.67 6.22 3.40
CA ARG A 49 -1.16 7.50 3.89
C ARG A 49 0.34 7.62 3.63
N VAL A 50 0.78 8.80 3.23
CA VAL A 50 2.21 9.09 3.07
C VAL A 50 2.84 9.14 4.44
N VAL A 51 3.88 8.34 4.66
CA VAL A 51 4.64 8.31 5.90
C VAL A 51 6.07 8.83 5.72
N ARG A 52 6.56 8.91 4.48
CA ARG A 52 7.82 9.56 4.12
C ARG A 52 7.84 9.97 2.65
#